data_AF-A0A7C5X1I0-F1
#
_entry.id   AF-A0A7C5X1I0-F1
#
_cell.length_a   1.000
_cell.length_b   1.000
_cell.length_c   1.000
_cell.angle_alpha   90.00
_cell.angle_beta   90.00
_cell.angle_gamma   90.00
#
_symmetry.space_group_name_H-M   'P 1'
#
loop_
_entity.id
_entity.type
_entity.pdbx_description
1 polymer ?
#
loop_
_entity_poly.entity_id
_entity_poly.type
_entity_poly.pdbx_seq_one_letter_code
_entity_poly.pdbx_strand_id
1 'polypeptide(L)' 'MYVVDSSIFASIIVKDGFYQRAKEFLSLSRKTDLITVDQAFIETANALWKHVYILRRIPMDKYSTLRKNL' A
#
# COMPACT_ATOMS: atom_id res chain seq x y z
N MET A 1 7.92 12.72 -14.40
CA MET A 1 8.43 11.48 -13.79
C MET A 1 8.39 11.66 -12.28
N TYR A 2 7.75 10.76 -11.55
CA TYR A 2 7.72 10.78 -10.09
C TYR A 2 8.37 9.52 -9.54
N VAL A 3 9.18 9.68 -8.49
CA VAL A 3 9.65 8.55 -7.68
C VAL A 3 8.61 8.30 -6.60
N VAL A 4 7.98 7.14 -6.63
CA VAL A 4 6.93 6.74 -5.70
C VAL A 4 7.56 6.00 -4.53
N ASP A 5 7.40 6.56 -3.34
CA ASP A 5 7.89 6.00 -2.10
C ASP A 5 6.95 4.92 -1.51
N SER A 6 7.48 4.09 -0.62
CA SER A 6 6.76 3.00 0.06
C SER A 6 5.54 3.48 0.83
N SER A 7 5.56 4.71 1.33
CA SER A 7 4.44 5.34 2.05
C SER A 7 3.17 5.44 1.20
N ILE A 8 3.28 5.77 -0.10
CA ILE A 8 2.12 5.84 -1.01
C ILE A 8 1.46 4.46 -1.14
N PHE A 9 2.25 3.41 -1.35
CA PHE A 9 1.71 2.04 -1.45
C PHE A 9 1.15 1.55 -0.11
N ALA A 10 1.81 1.87 1.00
CA ALA A 10 1.34 1.51 2.34
C ALA A 10 -0.04 2.12 2.63
N SER A 11 -0.25 3.40 2.29
CA SER A 11 -1.56 4.06 2.44
C SER A 11 -2.65 3.42 1.57
N ILE A 12 -2.31 2.91 0.38
CA ILE A 12 -3.25 2.15 -0.46
C ILE A 12 -3.65 0.82 0.19
N ILE A 13 -2.66 0.07 0.68
CA ILE A 13 -2.88 -1.28 1.23
C ILE A 13 -3.60 -1.22 2.59
N VAL A 14 -3.14 -0.36 3.49
CA VAL A 14 -3.66 -0.24 4.86
C VAL A 14 -4.97 0.55 4.90
N LYS A 15 -5.24 1.37 3.88
CA LYS A 15 -6.37 2.31 3.82
C LYS A 15 -6.37 3.27 5.02
N ASP A 16 -5.21 3.88 5.28
CA ASP A 16 -5.04 4.86 6.34
C ASP A 16 -5.68 6.23 6.00
N GLY A 17 -5.43 7.25 6.83
CA GLY A 17 -5.94 8.61 6.61
C GLY A 17 -5.44 9.29 5.32
N PHE A 18 -4.40 8.75 4.67
CA PHE A 18 -3.87 9.28 3.41
C PHE A 18 -4.34 8.48 2.19
N TYR A 19 -5.12 7.41 2.38
CA TYR A 19 -5.63 6.55 1.31
C TYR A 19 -6.19 7.33 0.12
N GLN A 20 -7.07 8.30 0.38
CA GLN A 20 -7.72 9.06 -0.68
C GLN A 20 -6.71 9.91 -1.47
N ARG A 21 -5.78 10.58 -0.77
CA ARG A 21 -4.73 11.40 -1.40
C ARG A 21 -3.76 10.55 -2.21
N ALA A 22 -3.34 9.40 -1.68
CA ALA A 22 -2.48 8.46 -2.38
C ALA A 22 -3.16 7.92 -3.65
N LYS A 23 -4.45 7.57 -3.56
CA LYS A 23 -5.25 7.08 -4.69
C LYS A 23 -5.42 8.16 -5.77
N GLU A 24 -5.71 9.39 -5.38
CA GLU A 24 -5.84 10.53 -6.29
C GLU A 24 -4.50 10.82 -6.98
N PHE A 25 -3.40 10.87 -6.23
CA PHE A 25 -2.06 11.05 -6.77
C PHE A 25 -1.72 10.00 -7.84
N LEU A 26 -1.93 8.72 -7.54
CA LEU A 26 -1.68 7.63 -8.49
C LEU A 26 -2.60 7.73 -9.71
N SER A 27 -3.87 8.12 -9.54
CA SER A 27 -4.82 8.28 -10.64
C SER A 27 -4.43 9.43 -11.58
N LEU A 28 -4.06 10.58 -11.02
CA LEU A 28 -3.63 11.76 -11.78
C LEU A 28 -2.29 11.53 -12.48
N SER A 29 -1.42 10.71 -11.88
CA SER A 29 -0.09 10.40 -12.40
C SER A 29 -0.07 9.17 -13.32
N ARG A 30 -1.22 8.58 -13.71
CA ARG A 30 -1.25 7.39 -14.59
C ARG A 30 -0.62 7.60 -15.95
N LYS A 31 -0.66 8.84 -16.47
CA LYS A 31 -0.10 9.20 -17.79
C LYS A 31 1.36 9.64 -17.71
N THR A 32 1.96 9.67 -16.51
CA THR A 32 3.36 10.02 -16.31
C THR A 32 4.13 8.76 -15.92
N ASP A 33 5.42 8.72 -16.27
CA ASP A 33 6.28 7.63 -15.82
C ASP A 33 6.44 7.69 -14.31
N LEU A 34 5.99 6.62 -13.65
CA LEU A 34 6.15 6.36 -12.22
C LEU A 34 7.26 5.34 -12.05
N ILE A 35 8.26 5.69 -11.25
CA ILE A 35 9.37 4.80 -10.90
C ILE A 35 9.40 4.59 -9.40
N THR A 36 9.94 3.48 -8.94
CA THR A 36 10.14 3.20 -7.52
C THR A 36 11.43 2.40 -7.35
N VAL A 37 11.94 2.35 -6.12
CA VAL A 37 13.09 1.53 -5.75
C VAL A 37 12.60 0.18 -5.23
N ASP A 38 13.39 -0.87 -5.42
CA ASP A 38 13.14 -2.21 -4.88
C ASP A 38 12.94 -2.21 -3.35
N GLN A 39 13.68 -1.35 -2.63
CA GLN A 39 13.49 -1.15 -1.20
C GLN A 39 12.06 -0.73 -0.83
N ALA A 40 11.38 0.03 -1.69
CA ALA A 40 10.02 0.48 -1.39
C ALA A 40 9.05 -0.70 -1.31
N PHE A 41 9.27 -1.76 -2.10
CA PHE A 41 8.49 -2.99 -2.00
C PHE A 41 8.67 -3.68 -0.64
N ILE A 42 9.91 -3.80 -0.16
CA ILE A 42 10.22 -4.41 1.15
C ILE A 42 9.58 -3.60 2.28
N GLU A 43 9.65 -2.28 2.22
CA GLU A 43 9.07 -1.40 3.24
C GLU A 43 7.54 -1.46 3.25
N THR A 44 6.91 -1.48 2.07
CA THR A 44 5.46 -1.66 1.95
C THR A 44 5.00 -3.00 2.51
N ALA A 45 5.72 -4.09 2.22
CA ALA A 45 5.44 -5.41 2.77
C ALA A 45 5.61 -5.44 4.30
N ASN A 46 6.65 -4.79 4.82
CA ASN A 46 6.89 -4.66 6.27
C ASN A 46 5.77 -3.84 6.95
N ALA A 47 5.30 -2.76 6.31
CA ALA A 47 4.16 -2.00 6.81
C ALA A 47 2.92 -2.89 6.92
N LEU A 48 2.57 -3.62 5.86
CA LEU A 48 1.47 -4.58 5.90
C LEU A 48 1.65 -5.62 7.02
N TRP A 49 2.83 -6.22 7.14
CA TRP A 49 3.12 -7.19 8.19
C TRP A 49 2.93 -6.59 9.59
N LYS A 50 3.44 -5.39 9.85
CA LYS A 50 3.22 -4.70 11.14
C LYS A 50 1.74 -4.46 11.40
N HIS A 51 0.97 -4.05 10.39
CA HIS A 51 -0.47 -3.81 10.52
C HIS A 51 -1.28 -5.07 10.81
N VAL A 52 -0.83 -6.23 10.33
CA VAL A 52 -1.48 -7.53 10.57
C VAL A 52 -1.02 -8.16 11.88
N TYR A 53 0.29 -8.29 12.10
CA TYR A 53 0.86 -9.15 13.15
C TYR A 53 1.18 -8.39 14.45
N ILE A 54 1.63 -7.13 14.36
CA ILE A 54 1.99 -6.34 15.55
C ILE A 54 0.80 -5.50 16.01
N LEU A 55 0.28 -4.65 15.13
CA LEU A 55 -0.76 -3.68 15.46
C LEU A 55 -2.17 -4.29 15.44
N ARG A 56 -2.34 -5.48 14.84
CA ARG A 56 -3.61 -6.20 14.70
C ARG A 56 -4.76 -5.34 14.17
N ARG A 57 -4.45 -4.36 13.32
CA ARG A 57 -5.44 -3.46 12.68
C ARG A 57 -6.13 -4.15 11.50
N ILE A 58 -5.43 -5.08 10.85
CA ILE A 58 -5.97 -5.92 9.80
C ILE A 58 -6.16 -7.33 10.37
N PRO A 59 -7.41 -7.85 10.44
CA PRO A 59 -7.67 -9.17 10.99
C PRO A 59 -7.04 -10.28 10.13
N MET A 60 -6.34 -11.23 10.77
CA MET A 60 -5.67 -12.34 10.06
C MET A 60 -6.66 -13.31 9.40
N ASP A 61 -7.79 -13.55 10.04
CA ASP A 61 -8.88 -14.42 9.56
C ASP A 61 -9.49 -13.91 8.24
N LYS A 62 -9.49 -12.59 8.03
CA LYS A 62 -9.96 -11.96 6.79
C LYS A 62 -9.03 -12.16 5.59
N TYR A 63 -7.79 -12.64 5.78
CA TYR A 63 -6.89 -12.95 4.66
C TYR A 63 -7.49 -14.00 3.72
N SER A 64 -8.14 -15.03 4.28
CA SER A 64 -8.78 -16.09 3.52
C SER A 64 -9.88 -15.56 2.58
N THR A 65 -10.65 -14.56 3.04
CA THR A 65 -11.69 -13.88 2.27
C THR A 65 -11.11 -12.95 1.21
N LEU A 66 -10.01 -12.25 1.52
CA LEU A 66 -9.32 -11.37 0.57
C LEU A 66 -8.67 -12.17 -0.58
N ARG A 67 -8.07 -13.33 -0.28
CA ARG A 67 -7.45 -14.20 -1.29
C ARG A 67 -8.45 -14.76 -2.30
N LYS A 68 -9.72 -14.96 -1.92
CA LYS A 68 -10.76 -15.48 -2.81
C LYS A 68 -11.31 -14.45 -3.79
N ASN A 69 -11.08 -13.16 -3.54
CA ASN A 69 -11.61 -12.05 -4.34
C ASN A 69 -10.52 -11.34 -5.19
N LEU A 70 -9.30 -11.88 -5.20
CA LEU A 70 -8.20 -11.49 -6.08
C LEU A 70 -8.10 -12.50 -7.22
#